data_AF-A0A532B2F8-F1
#
_entry.id   AF-A0A532B2F8-F1
#
_cell.length_a   1.000
_cell.length_b   1.000
_cell.length_c   1.000
_cell.angle_alpha   90.00
_cell.angle_beta   90.00
_cell.angle_gamma   90.00
#
_symmetry.space_group_name_H-M   'P 1'
#
loop_
_entity.id
_entity.type
_entity.pdbx_description
1 polymer ?
#
loop_
_entity_poly.entity_id
_entity_poly.type
_entity_poly.pdbx_seq_one_letter_code
_entity_poly.pdbx_strand_id
1 'polypeptide(L)'
;MADPVRNYQTRAVPGAGVDAAIDQGLRAYMIKVYNLMGLGLLITGLAAVGTIMLATTSDPASAVATLPSGEMLTSFGYAIFGSPLKWLVIFAPLAAVMFLSFRVQSM
;
A
#
# COMPACT_ATOMS: atom_id res chain seq x y z
N MET A 1 -19.76 51.82 33.42
CA MET A 1 -19.97 51.90 31.96
C MET A 1 -19.27 50.69 31.37
N ALA A 2 -20.01 49.76 30.75
CA ALA A 2 -19.45 48.54 30.17
C ALA A 2 -18.94 48.85 28.75
N ASP A 3 -17.71 48.41 28.44
CA ASP A 3 -17.16 48.51 27.10
C ASP A 3 -17.99 47.67 26.12
N PRO A 4 -18.45 48.23 24.99
CA PRO A 4 -19.11 47.44 23.97
C PRO A 4 -18.08 46.49 23.35
N VAL A 5 -18.21 45.19 23.63
CA VAL A 5 -17.54 44.12 22.91
C VAL A 5 -17.69 44.39 21.42
N ARG A 6 -16.57 44.73 20.77
CA ARG A 6 -16.50 44.88 19.33
C ARG A 6 -16.95 43.56 18.74
N ASN A 7 -18.11 43.61 18.09
CA ASN A 7 -18.54 42.63 17.12
C ASN A 7 -17.38 42.47 16.14
N TYR A 8 -16.58 41.41 16.29
CA TYR A 8 -15.77 40.87 15.23
C TYR A 8 -16.78 40.42 14.18
N GLN A 9 -17.28 41.37 13.40
CA GLN A 9 -17.90 41.06 12.13
C GLN A 9 -16.87 40.24 11.40
N THR A 10 -17.10 38.94 11.41
CA THR A 10 -16.71 38.00 10.38
C THR A 10 -16.77 38.76 9.07
N ARG A 11 -15.60 39.20 8.60
CA ARG A 11 -15.48 39.79 7.28
C ARG A 11 -15.81 38.66 6.33
N ALA A 12 -17.07 38.55 5.94
CA ALA A 12 -17.48 37.82 4.76
C ALA A 12 -16.83 38.53 3.58
N VAL A 13 -15.57 38.18 3.34
CA VAL A 13 -14.90 38.45 2.06
C VAL A 13 -15.78 37.77 1.01
N PRO A 14 -16.15 38.42 -0.10
CA PRO A 14 -16.95 37.79 -1.14
C PRO A 14 -16.18 36.57 -1.68
N GLY A 15 -16.55 35.37 -1.23
CA GLY A 15 -15.75 34.14 -1.31
C GLY A 15 -15.93 33.31 -2.58
N ALA A 16 -16.70 33.77 -3.56
CA ALA A 16 -17.06 32.94 -4.72
C ALA A 16 -15.86 32.47 -5.57
N GLY A 17 -14.74 33.20 -5.57
CA GLY A 17 -13.51 32.79 -6.28
C GLY A 17 -12.46 32.09 -5.41
N VAL A 18 -12.53 32.27 -4.09
CA VAL A 18 -11.58 31.67 -3.13
C VAL A 18 -12.03 30.24 -2.79
N ASP A 19 -13.33 30.03 -2.58
CA ASP A 19 -13.91 28.70 -2.30
C ASP A 19 -13.68 27.76 -3.50
N ALA A 20 -13.91 28.22 -4.73
CA ALA A 20 -13.70 27.42 -5.94
C ALA A 20 -12.21 27.04 -6.17
N ALA A 21 -11.26 27.90 -5.80
CA ALA A 21 -9.83 27.61 -5.93
C ALA A 21 -9.34 26.60 -4.87
N ILE A 22 -9.88 26.68 -3.65
CA ILE A 22 -9.59 25.73 -2.56
C ILE A 22 -10.10 24.32 -2.92
N ASP A 23 -11.30 24.23 -3.49
CA ASP A 23 -11.91 22.96 -3.91
C ASP A 23 -11.09 22.24 -4.99
N GLN A 24 -10.51 23.00 -5.94
CA GLN A 24 -9.63 22.44 -6.96
C GLN A 24 -8.31 21.93 -6.38
N GLY A 25 -7.72 22.65 -5.42
CA GLY A 25 -6.51 22.20 -4.74
C GLY A 25 -6.72 20.91 -3.96
N LEU A 26 -7.81 20.81 -3.20
CA LEU A 26 -8.20 19.60 -2.48
C LEU A 26 -8.45 18.43 -3.43
N ARG A 27 -9.19 18.67 -4.53
CA ARG A 27 -9.46 17.65 -5.56
C ARG A 27 -8.17 17.16 -6.21
N ALA A 28 -7.26 18.05 -6.58
CA ALA A 28 -5.98 17.70 -7.17
C ALA A 28 -5.13 16.85 -6.21
N TYR A 29 -5.11 17.22 -4.91
CA TYR A 29 -4.42 16.46 -3.89
C TYR A 29 -5.02 15.06 -3.72
N MET A 30 -6.34 14.94 -3.61
CA MET A 30 -7.04 13.65 -3.49
C MET A 30 -6.81 12.76 -4.70
N ILE A 31 -6.88 13.28 -5.93
CA ILE A 31 -6.57 12.52 -7.14
C ILE A 31 -5.14 11.97 -7.10
N LYS A 32 -4.15 12.78 -6.67
CA LYS A 32 -2.77 12.32 -6.51
C LYS A 32 -2.66 11.17 -5.50
N VAL A 33 -3.31 11.31 -4.35
CA VAL A 33 -3.32 10.26 -3.31
C VAL A 33 -3.95 8.97 -3.85
N TYR A 34 -5.11 9.05 -4.50
CA TYR A 34 -5.78 7.88 -5.07
C TYR A 34 -4.99 7.23 -6.20
N ASN A 35 -4.33 8.03 -7.05
CA ASN A 35 -3.45 7.50 -8.09
C ASN A 35 -2.26 6.77 -7.49
N LEU A 36 -1.65 7.29 -6.42
CA LEU A 36 -0.55 6.62 -5.71
C LEU A 36 -1.01 5.33 -5.03
N MET A 37 -2.18 5.34 -4.39
CA MET A 37 -2.78 4.15 -3.78
C MET A 37 -3.09 3.08 -4.84
N GLY A 38 -3.72 3.48 -5.94
CA GLY A 38 -4.05 2.60 -7.06
C GLY A 38 -2.79 2.01 -7.70
N LEU A 39 -1.73 2.82 -7.88
CA LEU A 39 -0.46 2.36 -8.42
C LEU A 39 0.27 1.38 -7.46
N GLY A 40 0.22 1.64 -6.15
CA GLY A 40 0.75 0.71 -5.15
C GLY A 40 0.03 -0.64 -5.18
N LEU A 41 -1.30 -0.64 -5.30
CA LEU A 41 -2.10 -1.86 -5.45
C LEU A 41 -1.80 -2.56 -6.77
N LEU A 42 -1.66 -1.82 -7.87
CA LEU A 42 -1.31 -2.38 -9.18
C LEU A 42 0.02 -3.11 -9.14
N ILE A 43 1.06 -2.49 -8.59
CA ILE A 43 2.39 -3.10 -8.44
C ILE A 43 2.29 -4.39 -7.62
N THR A 44 1.55 -4.35 -6.51
CA THR A 44 1.34 -5.52 -5.64
C THR A 44 0.61 -6.64 -6.37
N GLY A 45 -0.42 -6.32 -7.15
CA GLY A 45 -1.15 -7.27 -7.98
C GLY A 45 -0.27 -7.93 -9.04
N LEU A 46 0.57 -7.15 -9.73
CA LEU A 46 1.51 -7.68 -10.72
C LEU A 46 2.54 -8.62 -10.09
N ALA A 47 3.09 -8.26 -8.93
CA ALA A 47 4.00 -9.12 -8.18
C ALA A 47 3.32 -10.43 -7.75
N ALA A 48 2.07 -10.36 -7.29
CA ALA A 48 1.29 -11.55 -6.91
C ALA A 48 1.04 -12.48 -8.11
N VAL A 49 0.61 -11.92 -9.25
CA VAL A 49 0.38 -12.69 -10.49
C VAL A 49 1.68 -13.35 -10.96
N GLY A 50 2.78 -12.60 -11.05
CA GLY A 50 4.07 -13.16 -11.45
C GLY A 50 4.57 -14.26 -10.52
N THR A 51 4.32 -14.12 -9.21
CA THR A 51 4.68 -15.15 -8.23
C THR A 51 3.85 -16.42 -8.42
N ILE A 52 2.53 -16.32 -8.60
CA ILE A 52 1.66 -17.50 -8.82
C ILE A 52 1.98 -18.18 -10.14
N MET A 53 2.19 -17.41 -11.22
CA MET A 53 2.58 -17.96 -12.53
C MET A 53 3.86 -18.80 -12.48
N LEU A 54 4.78 -18.50 -11.56
CA LEU A 54 6.01 -19.27 -11.36
C LEU A 54 5.86 -20.38 -10.30
N ALA A 55 5.01 -20.15 -9.28
CA ALA A 55 4.87 -21.04 -8.13
C ALA A 55 4.00 -22.26 -8.41
N THR A 56 3.05 -22.17 -9.32
CA THR A 56 2.06 -23.23 -9.57
C THR A 56 2.19 -23.79 -10.99
N THR A 57 1.74 -25.03 -11.16
CA THR A 57 1.79 -25.73 -12.45
C THR A 57 0.56 -26.62 -12.61
N SER A 58 0.17 -26.89 -13.84
CA SER A 58 -0.87 -27.88 -14.17
C SER A 58 -0.29 -29.19 -14.70
N ASP A 59 1.02 -29.27 -14.90
CA ASP A 59 1.72 -30.48 -15.38
C ASP A 59 2.26 -31.31 -14.20
N PRO A 60 1.76 -32.54 -13.99
CA PRO A 60 2.25 -33.44 -12.95
C PRO A 60 3.73 -33.80 -13.00
N ALA A 61 4.35 -33.78 -14.18
CA ALA A 61 5.78 -34.09 -14.30
C ALA A 61 6.67 -33.00 -13.67
N SER A 62 6.19 -31.75 -13.63
CA SER A 62 6.92 -30.59 -13.13
C SER A 62 6.63 -30.26 -11.67
N ALA A 63 5.67 -30.96 -11.05
CA ALA A 63 5.23 -30.69 -9.69
C ALA A 63 6.10 -31.38 -8.64
N VAL A 64 6.47 -30.63 -7.60
CA VAL A 64 7.29 -31.12 -6.48
C VAL A 64 6.43 -31.34 -5.22
N ALA A 65 5.30 -30.64 -5.11
CA ALA A 65 4.35 -30.81 -4.03
C ALA A 65 2.92 -30.57 -4.52
N THR A 66 1.94 -31.17 -3.86
CA THR A 66 0.52 -30.91 -4.09
C THR A 66 -0.13 -30.52 -2.77
N LEU A 67 -0.83 -29.39 -2.75
CA LEU A 67 -1.55 -28.91 -1.58
C LEU A 67 -2.85 -29.70 -1.36
N PRO A 68 -3.43 -29.69 -0.14
CA PRO A 68 -4.71 -30.34 0.13
C PRO A 68 -5.88 -29.81 -0.74
N SER A 69 -5.75 -28.60 -1.27
CA SER A 69 -6.70 -28.01 -2.22
C SER A 69 -6.62 -28.60 -3.64
N GLY A 70 -5.65 -29.48 -3.92
CA GLY A 70 -5.37 -30.02 -5.24
C GLY A 70 -4.45 -29.15 -6.11
N GLU A 71 -3.96 -28.03 -5.58
CA GLU A 71 -3.05 -27.14 -6.30
C GLU A 71 -1.61 -27.68 -6.30
N MET A 72 -0.97 -27.68 -7.48
CA MET A 72 0.34 -28.29 -7.67
C MET A 72 1.42 -27.22 -7.71
N LEU A 73 2.48 -27.41 -6.94
CA LEU A 73 3.56 -26.45 -6.77
C LEU A 73 4.80 -26.87 -7.56
N THR A 74 5.42 -25.90 -8.22
CA THR A 74 6.76 -26.03 -8.78
C THR A 74 7.81 -26.07 -7.66
N SER A 75 9.08 -26.32 -8.02
CA SER A 75 10.20 -26.19 -7.08
C SER A 75 10.29 -24.80 -6.45
N PHE A 76 10.02 -23.74 -7.23
CA PHE A 76 9.96 -22.37 -6.75
C PHE A 76 8.81 -22.16 -5.76
N GLY A 77 7.61 -22.64 -6.09
CA GLY A 77 6.45 -22.57 -5.20
C GLY A 77 6.72 -23.29 -3.88
N TYR A 78 7.29 -24.49 -3.93
CA TYR A 78 7.66 -25.24 -2.73
C TYR A 78 8.72 -24.50 -1.90
N ALA A 79 9.72 -23.87 -2.53
CA ALA A 79 10.73 -23.10 -1.81
C ALA A 79 10.11 -21.94 -1.01
N ILE A 80 9.14 -21.22 -1.56
CA ILE A 80 8.54 -20.06 -0.88
C ILE A 80 7.46 -20.47 0.14
N PHE A 81 6.68 -21.52 -0.13
CA PHE A 81 5.51 -21.87 0.67
C PHE A 81 5.67 -23.12 1.55
N GLY A 82 6.55 -24.04 1.18
CA GLY A 82 6.77 -25.32 1.87
C GLY A 82 8.07 -25.39 2.66
N SER A 83 9.05 -24.52 2.38
CA SER A 83 10.37 -24.54 3.02
C SER A 83 10.49 -23.54 4.19
N PRO A 84 11.53 -23.65 5.04
CA PRO A 84 11.83 -22.66 6.07
C PRO A 84 12.00 -21.22 5.55
N LEU A 85 12.31 -21.03 4.26
CA LEU A 85 12.37 -19.71 3.62
C LEU A 85 11.06 -18.93 3.74
N LYS A 86 9.92 -19.63 3.85
CA LYS A 86 8.60 -19.03 4.09
C LYS A 86 8.61 -18.05 5.25
N TRP A 87 9.28 -18.39 6.35
CA TRP A 87 9.33 -17.54 7.54
C TRP A 87 10.03 -16.22 7.25
N LEU A 88 11.10 -16.25 6.47
CA LEU A 88 11.79 -15.04 6.04
C LEU A 88 10.87 -14.15 5.21
N VAL A 89 10.12 -14.73 4.26
CA VAL A 89 9.16 -13.98 3.42
C VAL A 89 8.05 -13.36 4.27
N ILE A 90 7.51 -14.10 5.25
CA ILE A 90 6.47 -13.60 6.16
C ILE A 90 7.00 -12.46 7.05
N PHE A 91 8.23 -12.57 7.55
CA PHE A 91 8.83 -11.56 8.43
C PHE A 91 9.52 -10.41 7.68
N ALA A 92 9.64 -10.48 6.35
CA ALA A 92 10.31 -9.45 5.55
C ALA A 92 9.76 -8.03 5.78
N PRO A 93 8.43 -7.79 5.86
CA PRO A 93 7.90 -6.46 6.15
C PRO A 93 8.29 -5.96 7.54
N LEU A 94 8.28 -6.84 8.54
CA LEU A 94 8.69 -6.50 9.90
C LEU A 94 10.18 -6.14 9.94
N ALA A 95 11.03 -6.95 9.31
CA ALA A 95 12.46 -6.69 9.21
C ALA A 95 12.76 -5.34 8.53
N ALA A 96 12.03 -4.99 7.47
CA ALA A 96 12.17 -3.71 6.79
C ALA A 96 11.81 -2.53 7.72
N VAL A 97 10.71 -2.62 8.48
CA VAL A 97 10.32 -1.60 9.46
C VAL A 97 11.35 -1.46 10.58
N MET A 98 11.86 -2.58 11.12
CA MET A 98 12.89 -2.57 12.15
C MET A 98 14.19 -1.92 11.64
N PHE A 99 14.61 -2.28 10.43
CA PHE A 99 15.78 -1.70 9.78
C PHE A 99 15.66 -0.18 9.61
N LEU A 100 14.53 0.28 9.07
CA LEU A 100 14.27 1.72 8.90
C LEU A 100 14.25 2.45 10.25
N SER A 101 13.61 1.87 11.28
CA SER A 101 13.55 2.44 12.62
C SER A 101 14.94 2.66 13.23
N PHE A 102 15.82 1.64 13.17
CA PHE A 102 17.19 1.75 13.68
C PHE A 102 18.03 2.75 12.88
N ARG A 103 17.80 2.85 11.57
CA ARG A 103 18.50 3.80 10.72
C ARG A 103 18.12 5.24 11.00
N VAL A 104 16.84 5.50 11.32
CA VAL A 104 16.35 6.83 11.70
C VAL A 104 16.85 7.23 13.09
N GLN A 105 16.88 6.30 14.04
CA GLN A 105 17.39 6.57 15.40
C GLN A 105 18.90 6.91 15.41
N SER A 106 19.67 6.43 14.43
CA SER A 106 21.10 6.70 14.31
C SER A 106 21.41 8.03 13.60
N MET A 107 20.39 8.85 13.31
CA MET A 107 20.53 10.21 12.76
C MET A 107 20.51 11.27 13.84
#